data_AF-A0A1S8DEW6-F1
#
_entry.id   AF-A0A1S8DEW6-F1
#
_cell.length_a   1.000
_cell.length_b   1.000
_cell.length_c   1.000
_cell.angle_alpha   90.00
_cell.angle_beta   90.00
_cell.angle_gamma   90.00
#
_symmetry.space_group_name_H-M   'P 1'
#
loop_
_entity.id
_entity.type
_entity.pdbx_description
1 polymer ?
#
loop_
_entity_poly.entity_id
_entity_poly.type
_entity_poly.pdbx_seq_one_letter_code
_entity_poly.pdbx_strand_id
1 'polypeptide(L)'
;MNDPRVAYQQLLGAIGEPQVKIVRLSTWVAGAPEHESRKLELAARASQRDLHPLDWVVELKSVLLGQYPNDSRFRLMASELQWVRGHQTGWKRLPARPLSHYKLGAVVMDASRVVYVLPHVGSQAYTGLMQMQYALKVRAQFALGRQDCRPNDPFPAFDDLVLPQPPARDWAVFNPRLFPEDSDVDGSVPYWLIALSERDSL
;
A
#
# COMPACT_ATOMS: atom_id res chain seq x y z
N MET A 1 -12.45 24.17 -21.31
CA MET A 1 -11.29 24.17 -22.23
C MET A 1 -10.35 23.10 -21.72
N ASN A 2 -10.27 21.94 -22.38
CA ASN A 2 -9.50 20.79 -21.89
C ASN A 2 -8.00 21.03 -22.09
N ASP A 3 -7.25 21.17 -20.99
CA ASP A 3 -5.81 21.28 -21.04
C ASP A 3 -5.22 19.93 -21.51
N PRO A 4 -4.53 19.87 -22.67
CA PRO A 4 -3.92 18.63 -23.16
C PRO A 4 -2.92 18.03 -22.17
N ARG A 5 -2.37 18.84 -21.26
CA ARG A 5 -1.45 18.39 -20.20
C ARG A 5 -2.16 17.53 -19.16
N VAL A 6 -3.34 17.96 -18.74
CA VAL A 6 -4.18 17.21 -17.80
C VAL A 6 -4.60 15.88 -18.41
N ALA A 7 -4.97 15.88 -19.70
CA ALA A 7 -5.29 14.65 -20.42
C ALA A 7 -4.10 13.68 -20.51
N TYR A 8 -2.89 14.20 -20.76
CA TYR A 8 -1.67 13.40 -20.79
C TYR A 8 -1.35 12.75 -19.44
N GLN A 9 -1.46 13.50 -18.34
CA GLN A 9 -1.25 12.97 -16.99
C GLN A 9 -2.29 11.93 -16.60
N GLN A 10 -3.56 12.16 -16.94
CA GLN A 10 -4.62 11.19 -16.70
C GLN A 10 -4.37 9.89 -17.48
N LEU A 11 -3.90 9.98 -18.72
CA LEU A 11 -3.56 8.81 -19.52
C LEU A 11 -2.39 8.03 -18.89
N LEU A 12 -1.31 8.72 -18.50
CA LEU A 12 -0.18 8.08 -17.82
C LEU A 12 -0.59 7.44 -16.49
N GLY A 13 -1.44 8.14 -15.73
CA GLY A 13 -2.00 7.63 -14.49
C GLY A 13 -2.84 6.38 -14.68
N ALA A 14 -3.70 6.38 -15.71
CA ALA A 14 -4.54 5.23 -16.06
C ALA A 14 -3.69 4.03 -16.53
N ILE A 15 -2.63 4.25 -17.32
CA ILE A 15 -1.71 3.19 -17.74
C ILE A 15 -0.94 2.63 -16.53
N GLY A 16 -0.56 3.51 -15.60
CA GLY A 16 0.29 3.21 -14.46
C GLY A 16 -0.43 2.84 -13.17
N GLU A 17 -1.75 2.62 -13.22
CA GLU A 17 -2.58 2.55 -12.02
C GLU A 17 -2.05 1.51 -11.01
N PRO A 18 -1.69 1.94 -9.79
CA PRO A 18 -1.14 1.04 -8.79
C PRO A 18 -2.22 0.14 -8.20
N GLN A 19 -1.88 -1.13 -8.00
CA GLN A 19 -2.72 -2.13 -7.35
C GLN A 19 -2.06 -2.62 -6.08
N VAL A 20 -2.84 -2.73 -4.99
CA VAL A 20 -2.36 -3.24 -3.71
C VAL A 20 -3.05 -4.55 -3.38
N LYS A 21 -2.26 -5.56 -3.04
CA LYS A 21 -2.70 -6.82 -2.47
C LYS A 21 -2.21 -6.91 -1.03
N ILE A 22 -3.11 -7.28 -0.13
CA ILE A 22 -2.83 -7.34 1.31
C ILE A 22 -3.20 -8.72 1.82
N VAL A 23 -2.24 -9.41 2.43
CA VAL A 23 -2.41 -10.76 2.96
C VAL A 23 -1.55 -10.96 4.21
N ARG A 24 -1.77 -12.05 4.94
CA ARG A 24 -0.83 -12.51 5.98
C ARG A 24 0.45 -13.07 5.36
N LEU A 25 1.55 -12.97 6.10
CA LEU A 25 2.85 -13.50 5.67
C LEU A 25 2.81 -15.00 5.43
N SER A 26 2.15 -15.78 6.29
CA SER A 26 1.96 -17.21 6.09
C SER A 26 1.27 -17.53 4.75
N THR A 27 0.19 -16.82 4.44
CA THR A 27 -0.57 -16.98 3.19
C THR A 27 0.25 -16.52 1.98
N TRP A 28 1.03 -15.44 2.12
CA TRP A 28 1.90 -14.96 1.06
C TRP A 28 2.99 -15.97 0.74
N VAL A 29 3.73 -16.45 1.75
CA VAL A 29 4.82 -17.43 1.59
C VAL A 29 4.30 -18.74 0.98
N ALA A 30 3.09 -19.18 1.34
CA ALA A 30 2.48 -20.38 0.78
C ALA A 30 2.13 -20.25 -0.71
N GLY A 31 1.87 -19.03 -1.19
CA GLY A 31 1.53 -18.76 -2.60
C GLY A 31 2.68 -18.20 -3.43
N ALA A 32 3.75 -17.72 -2.81
CA ALA A 32 4.88 -17.08 -3.48
C ALA A 32 5.85 -18.11 -4.07
N PRO A 33 6.43 -17.86 -5.26
CA PRO A 33 7.53 -18.66 -5.78
C PRO A 33 8.70 -18.71 -4.80
N GLU A 34 9.41 -19.85 -4.75
CA GLU A 34 10.49 -20.06 -3.79
C GLU A 34 11.59 -18.98 -3.84
N HIS A 35 11.91 -18.47 -5.03
CA HIS A 35 12.91 -17.42 -5.20
C HIS A 35 12.49 -16.07 -4.59
N GLU A 36 11.19 -15.75 -4.59
CA GLU A 36 10.64 -14.54 -3.96
C GLU A 36 10.65 -14.67 -2.43
N SER A 37 10.23 -15.82 -1.91
CA SER A 37 10.29 -16.13 -0.48
C SER A 37 11.73 -16.05 0.05
N ARG A 38 12.69 -16.65 -0.66
CA ARG A 38 14.13 -16.54 -0.32
C ARG A 38 14.63 -15.09 -0.35
N LYS A 39 14.19 -14.29 -1.33
CA LYS A 39 14.57 -12.87 -1.42
C LYS A 39 14.08 -12.08 -0.21
N LEU A 40 12.83 -12.34 0.22
CA LEU A 40 12.26 -11.73 1.42
C LEU A 40 12.99 -12.15 2.69
N GLU A 41 13.33 -13.43 2.83
CA GLU A 41 14.12 -13.94 3.96
C GLU A 41 15.52 -13.31 4.03
N LEU A 42 16.19 -13.17 2.89
CA LEU A 42 17.50 -12.51 2.82
C LEU A 42 17.40 -11.03 3.23
N ALA A 43 16.36 -10.33 2.78
CA ALA A 43 16.10 -8.95 3.19
C ALA A 43 15.83 -8.84 4.71
N ALA A 44 15.10 -9.81 5.27
CA ALA A 44 14.85 -9.90 6.71
C ALA A 44 16.14 -10.08 7.52
N ARG A 45 16.99 -11.01 7.09
CA ARG A 45 18.30 -11.27 7.72
C ARG A 45 19.22 -10.07 7.63
N ALA A 46 19.30 -9.44 6.46
CA ALA A 46 20.13 -8.23 6.27
C ALA A 46 19.67 -7.07 7.17
N SER A 47 18.36 -6.96 7.39
CA SER A 47 17.77 -5.95 8.26
C SER A 47 17.72 -6.34 9.75
N GLN A 48 18.17 -7.56 10.10
CA GLN A 48 18.09 -8.15 11.44
C GLN A 48 16.66 -8.12 12.01
N ARG A 49 15.67 -8.42 11.18
CA ARG A 49 14.25 -8.41 11.56
C ARG A 49 13.71 -9.81 11.58
N ASP A 50 12.98 -10.12 12.65
CA ASP A 50 12.24 -11.37 12.76
C ASP A 50 10.83 -11.21 12.18
N LEU A 51 10.48 -12.12 11.27
CA LEU A 51 9.20 -12.12 10.57
C LEU A 51 8.28 -13.15 11.21
N HIS A 52 7.11 -12.70 11.64
CA HIS A 52 6.10 -13.55 12.23
C HIS A 52 5.08 -13.99 11.17
N PRO A 53 4.58 -15.24 11.18
CA PRO A 53 3.59 -15.70 10.21
C PRO A 53 2.31 -14.85 10.13
N LEU A 54 1.96 -14.17 11.23
CA LEU A 54 0.82 -13.25 11.30
C LEU A 54 1.12 -11.84 10.81
N ASP A 55 2.38 -11.49 10.54
CA ASP A 55 2.70 -10.19 9.99
C ASP A 55 1.97 -9.96 8.67
N TRP A 56 1.72 -8.70 8.36
CA TRP A 56 1.03 -8.32 7.14
C TRP A 56 2.02 -8.12 6.01
N VAL A 57 1.68 -8.67 4.85
CA VAL A 57 2.38 -8.42 3.60
C VAL A 57 1.52 -7.51 2.75
N VAL A 58 2.11 -6.39 2.33
CA VAL A 58 1.51 -5.45 1.39
C VAL A 58 2.33 -5.51 0.10
N GLU A 59 1.75 -6.16 -0.90
CA GLU A 59 2.31 -6.22 -2.24
C GLU A 59 1.72 -5.10 -3.08
N LEU A 60 2.59 -4.22 -3.57
CA LEU A 60 2.21 -3.20 -4.52
C LEU A 60 2.67 -3.62 -5.91
N LYS A 61 1.76 -3.51 -6.87
CA LYS A 61 2.02 -3.70 -8.28
C LYS A 61 1.74 -2.42 -9.06
N SER A 62 2.70 -1.97 -9.87
CA SER A 62 2.47 -0.93 -10.88
C SER A 62 3.49 -1.09 -12.00
N VAL A 63 3.02 -0.96 -13.25
CA VAL A 63 3.86 -1.06 -14.46
C VAL A 63 4.90 0.06 -14.56
N LEU A 64 4.72 1.13 -13.79
CA LEU A 64 5.64 2.25 -13.76
C LEU A 64 6.75 2.10 -12.71
N LEU A 65 6.68 1.12 -11.78
CA LEU A 65 7.67 1.00 -10.69
C LEU A 65 9.12 0.92 -11.20
N GLY A 66 9.39 0.10 -12.21
CA GLY A 66 10.73 -0.11 -12.76
C GLY A 66 11.26 1.09 -13.55
N GLN A 67 10.42 2.10 -13.82
CA GLN A 67 10.84 3.33 -14.51
C GLN A 67 11.39 4.39 -13.54
N TYR A 68 11.25 4.18 -12.23
CA TYR A 68 11.63 5.17 -11.22
C TYR A 68 12.53 4.53 -10.16
N PRO A 69 13.85 4.77 -10.24
CA PRO A 69 14.80 4.21 -9.29
C PRO A 69 14.69 5.03 -8.01
N ASN A 70 14.01 4.48 -7.00
CA ASN A 70 14.19 4.70 -5.55
C ASN A 70 12.84 4.82 -4.83
N ASP A 71 12.69 4.01 -3.79
CA ASP A 71 11.54 4.02 -2.86
C ASP A 71 11.46 5.31 -2.01
N SER A 72 12.32 6.32 -2.26
CA SER A 72 12.43 7.54 -1.46
C SER A 72 11.20 8.45 -1.52
N ARG A 73 10.28 8.19 -2.47
CA ARG A 73 9.04 8.93 -2.66
C ARG A 73 7.78 8.06 -2.53
N PHE A 74 7.95 6.89 -1.91
CA PHE A 74 6.86 6.01 -1.52
C PHE A 74 6.29 6.42 -0.17
N ARG A 75 4.99 6.65 -0.11
CA ARG A 75 4.29 6.89 1.16
C ARG A 75 3.30 5.76 1.38
N LEU A 76 3.51 4.99 2.45
CA LEU A 76 2.62 3.94 2.89
C LEU A 76 2.16 4.27 4.31
N MET A 77 0.85 4.26 4.54
CA MET A 77 0.26 4.43 5.85
C MET A 77 -0.66 3.26 6.10
N ALA A 78 -0.45 2.53 7.18
CA ALA A 78 -1.23 1.35 7.48
C ALA A 78 -1.86 1.45 8.86
N SER A 79 -3.09 0.96 8.98
CA SER A 79 -3.80 0.85 10.25
C SER A 79 -4.40 -0.56 10.34
N GLU A 80 -4.07 -1.26 11.42
CA GLU A 80 -4.69 -2.54 11.73
C GLU A 80 -6.07 -2.30 12.33
N LEU A 81 -7.07 -2.94 11.74
CA LEU A 81 -8.47 -2.88 12.15
C LEU A 81 -8.82 -4.18 12.88
N GLN A 82 -9.53 -4.04 14.00
CA GLN A 82 -9.95 -5.16 14.81
C GLN A 82 -11.46 -5.11 15.06
N TRP A 83 -12.11 -6.25 14.91
CA TRP A 83 -13.49 -6.45 15.32
C TRP A 83 -13.53 -7.52 16.40
N VAL A 84 -14.36 -7.27 17.41
CA VAL A 84 -14.59 -8.21 18.51
C VAL A 84 -16.06 -8.56 18.56
N ARG A 85 -16.35 -9.81 18.85
CA ARG A 85 -17.70 -10.33 19.04
C ARG A 85 -17.73 -11.22 20.27
N GLY A 86 -18.57 -10.89 21.24
CA GLY A 86 -18.85 -11.76 22.38
C GLY A 86 -19.97 -12.75 22.04
N HIS A 87 -20.19 -13.72 22.93
CA HIS A 87 -21.21 -14.76 22.74
C HIS A 87 -22.63 -14.21 22.45
N GLN A 88 -23.00 -13.08 23.05
CA GLN A 88 -24.33 -12.47 22.91
C GLN A 88 -24.33 -11.12 22.19
N THR A 89 -23.20 -10.68 21.67
CA THR A 89 -23.08 -9.35 21.03
C THR A 89 -22.84 -9.48 19.54
N GLY A 90 -23.24 -8.44 18.79
CA GLY A 90 -22.84 -8.28 17.39
C GLY A 90 -21.36 -7.90 17.27
N TRP A 91 -20.84 -7.88 16.03
CA TRP A 91 -19.49 -7.41 15.77
C TRP A 91 -19.33 -5.93 16.13
N LYS A 92 -18.40 -5.63 17.04
CA LYS A 92 -18.01 -4.27 17.38
C LYS A 92 -16.62 -3.99 16.83
N ARG A 93 -16.48 -2.93 16.03
CA ARG A 93 -15.18 -2.43 15.57
C ARG A 93 -14.49 -1.70 16.73
N LEU A 94 -13.24 -2.07 17.00
CA LEU A 94 -12.36 -1.33 17.90
C LEU A 94 -11.67 -0.18 17.15
N PRO A 95 -11.15 0.83 17.87
CA PRO A 95 -10.34 1.89 17.25
C PRO A 95 -9.21 1.31 16.40
N ALA A 96 -9.00 1.89 15.22
CA ALA A 96 -7.92 1.51 14.34
C ALA A 96 -6.56 1.76 15.01
N ARG A 97 -5.62 0.83 14.83
CA ARG A 97 -4.27 0.93 15.39
C ARG A 97 -3.30 1.30 14.28
N PRO A 98 -2.77 2.53 14.24
CA PRO A 98 -1.81 2.90 13.21
C PRO A 98 -0.52 2.10 13.38
N LEU A 99 0.01 1.58 12.27
CA LEU A 99 1.31 0.93 12.21
C LEU A 99 2.35 1.98 11.83
N SER A 100 3.13 2.42 12.81
CA SER A 100 4.09 3.52 12.67
C SER A 100 5.43 3.12 12.05
N HIS A 101 5.70 1.82 11.91
CA HIS A 101 6.94 1.32 11.31
C HIS A 101 6.70 0.06 10.47
N TYR A 102 7.55 -0.11 9.46
CA TYR A 102 7.65 -1.36 8.72
C TYR A 102 8.63 -2.31 9.43
N LYS A 103 8.37 -3.61 9.40
CA LYS A 103 9.40 -4.60 9.71
C LYS A 103 10.38 -4.68 8.56
N LEU A 104 9.87 -4.78 7.33
CA LEU A 104 10.67 -4.63 6.12
C LEU A 104 10.07 -3.54 5.26
N GLY A 105 10.94 -2.60 4.86
CA GLY A 105 10.61 -1.60 3.85
C GLY A 105 10.44 -2.23 2.47
N ALA A 106 10.54 -1.39 1.45
CA ALA A 106 10.36 -1.78 0.06
C ALA A 106 11.35 -2.88 -0.38
N VAL A 107 10.89 -4.12 -0.41
CA VAL A 107 11.65 -5.22 -1.01
C VAL A 107 11.19 -5.37 -2.46
N VAL A 108 12.00 -4.85 -3.38
CA VAL A 108 11.73 -4.92 -4.82
C VAL A 108 11.71 -6.40 -5.23
N MET A 109 10.59 -6.90 -5.74
CA MET A 109 10.50 -8.27 -6.26
C MET A 109 10.98 -8.30 -7.71
N ASP A 110 10.38 -7.45 -8.56
CA ASP A 110 10.71 -7.27 -9.97
C ASP A 110 10.49 -5.82 -10.43
N ALA A 111 10.54 -5.56 -11.73
CA ALA A 111 10.37 -4.22 -12.32
C ALA A 111 8.96 -3.62 -12.15
N SER A 112 8.00 -4.37 -11.59
CA SER A 112 6.60 -3.96 -11.47
C SER A 112 5.97 -4.31 -10.12
N ARG A 113 6.73 -4.94 -9.21
CA ARG A 113 6.25 -5.41 -7.91
C ARG A 113 7.24 -5.11 -6.80
N VAL A 114 6.71 -4.59 -5.71
CA VAL A 114 7.44 -4.33 -4.46
C VAL A 114 6.61 -4.84 -3.29
N VAL A 115 7.29 -5.38 -2.28
CA VAL A 115 6.65 -5.98 -1.11
C VAL A 115 7.11 -5.25 0.15
N TYR A 116 6.15 -4.92 1.01
CA TYR A 116 6.37 -4.39 2.35
C TYR A 116 5.90 -5.40 3.39
N VAL A 117 6.61 -5.48 4.52
CA VAL A 117 6.17 -6.30 5.66
C VAL A 117 5.91 -5.40 6.86
N LEU A 118 4.69 -5.48 7.38
CA LEU A 118 4.24 -4.71 8.53
C LEU A 118 3.99 -5.63 9.73
N PRO A 119 4.25 -5.18 10.96
CA PRO A 119 3.99 -5.99 12.14
C PRO A 119 2.49 -6.24 12.31
N HIS A 120 2.14 -7.38 12.90
CA HIS A 120 0.84 -7.56 13.54
C HIS A 120 0.87 -6.95 14.95
N VAL A 121 -0.22 -6.28 15.36
CA VAL A 121 -0.31 -5.63 16.69
C VAL A 121 -1.43 -6.24 17.54
N GLY A 122 -2.39 -6.91 16.90
CA GLY A 122 -3.43 -7.69 17.54
C GLY A 122 -2.85 -8.83 18.37
N SER A 123 -3.07 -8.79 19.68
CA SER A 123 -2.82 -9.94 20.55
C SER A 123 -3.90 -11.00 20.30
N GLN A 124 -3.48 -12.26 20.10
CA GLN A 124 -4.37 -13.42 20.17
C GLN A 124 -4.90 -13.60 21.61
N ALA A 125 -5.81 -12.73 22.04
CA ALA A 125 -6.61 -12.98 23.22
C ALA A 125 -7.83 -13.83 22.80
N TYR A 126 -7.57 -15.07 22.35
CA TYR A 126 -8.62 -16.07 22.19
C TYR A 126 -9.02 -16.57 23.59
N THR A 127 -9.68 -15.73 24.37
CA THR A 127 -10.53 -16.25 25.44
C THR A 127 -11.72 -16.88 24.72
N GLY A 128 -12.00 -18.17 24.88
CA GLY A 128 -13.05 -18.91 24.13
C GLY A 128 -14.48 -18.34 24.18
N LEU A 129 -14.67 -17.19 24.83
CA LEU A 129 -15.90 -16.38 24.92
C LEU A 129 -15.96 -15.22 23.90
N MET A 130 -14.85 -14.90 23.22
CA MET A 130 -14.76 -13.77 22.28
C MET A 130 -14.10 -14.19 20.96
N GLN A 131 -14.79 -13.90 19.86
CA GLN A 131 -14.25 -14.02 18.51
C GLN A 131 -13.60 -12.69 18.11
N MET A 132 -12.46 -12.78 17.42
CA MET A 132 -11.74 -11.61 16.92
C MET A 132 -11.49 -11.74 15.42
N GLN A 133 -11.70 -10.65 14.70
CA GLN A 133 -11.36 -10.51 13.29
C GLN A 133 -10.41 -9.35 13.09
N TYR A 134 -9.50 -9.51 12.14
CA TYR A 134 -8.46 -8.55 11.84
C TYR A 134 -8.47 -8.22 10.36
N ALA A 135 -8.23 -6.96 10.02
CA ALA A 135 -7.96 -6.53 8.66
C ALA A 135 -6.89 -5.45 8.69
N LEU A 136 -6.20 -5.26 7.57
CA LEU A 136 -5.28 -4.15 7.40
C LEU A 136 -5.85 -3.16 6.40
N LYS A 137 -5.95 -1.89 6.82
CA LYS A 137 -6.21 -0.77 5.92
C LYS A 137 -4.88 -0.16 5.52
N VAL A 138 -4.63 -0.07 4.23
CA VAL A 138 -3.46 0.56 3.63
C VAL A 138 -3.90 1.80 2.87
N ARG A 139 -3.18 2.90 3.07
CA ARG A 139 -3.26 4.11 2.25
C ARG A 139 -1.91 4.33 1.64
N ALA A 140 -1.84 4.42 0.33
CA ALA A 140 -0.59 4.47 -0.39
C ALA A 140 -0.58 5.59 -1.42
N GLN A 141 0.55 6.27 -1.52
CA GLN A 141 0.79 7.33 -2.49
C GLN A 141 2.20 7.17 -3.02
N PHE A 142 2.35 7.32 -4.34
CA PHE A 142 3.61 7.11 -5.02
C PHE A 142 3.91 8.36 -5.83
N ALA A 143 4.95 9.09 -5.45
CA ALA A 143 5.45 10.16 -6.30
C ALA A 143 6.59 9.59 -7.15
N LEU A 144 6.31 9.40 -8.43
CA LEU A 144 7.25 8.96 -9.45
C LEU A 144 7.97 10.18 -9.99
N GLY A 145 9.30 10.27 -9.84
CA GLY A 145 10.08 11.42 -10.30
C GLY A 145 11.28 11.01 -11.13
N ARG A 146 11.49 11.63 -12.29
CA ARG A 146 12.74 11.46 -13.06
C ARG A 146 13.82 12.44 -12.58
N GLN A 147 15.05 11.96 -12.48
CA GLN A 147 16.22 12.83 -12.32
C GLN A 147 16.78 13.33 -13.67
N ASP A 148 16.45 12.66 -14.79
CA ASP A 148 17.09 12.93 -16.08
C ASP A 148 16.14 13.65 -17.05
N CYS A 149 16.45 14.93 -17.32
CA CYS A 149 15.82 15.73 -18.35
C CYS A 149 16.02 15.08 -19.74
N ARG A 150 14.93 14.72 -20.42
CA ARG A 150 15.00 14.26 -21.81
C ARG A 150 15.10 15.46 -22.76
N PRO A 151 16.11 15.53 -23.64
CA PRO A 151 16.07 16.48 -24.74
C PRO A 151 14.86 16.14 -25.63
N ASN A 152 14.00 17.13 -25.89
CA ASN A 152 12.73 17.04 -26.61
C ASN A 152 11.54 16.43 -25.84
N ASP A 153 11.55 16.42 -24.51
CA ASP A 153 10.30 16.23 -23.78
C ASP A 153 9.34 17.40 -24.10
N PRO A 154 8.12 17.16 -24.61
CA PRO A 154 7.13 18.23 -24.82
C PRO A 154 6.67 18.88 -23.50
N PHE A 155 6.91 18.25 -22.35
CA PHE A 155 6.45 18.71 -21.03
C PHE A 155 7.52 18.56 -19.91
N PRO A 156 8.68 19.25 -20.01
CA PRO A 156 9.82 19.08 -19.11
C PRO A 156 9.60 19.58 -17.66
N ALA A 157 8.47 20.24 -17.38
CA ALA A 157 8.10 20.68 -16.02
C ALA A 157 7.35 19.60 -15.22
N PHE A 158 7.08 18.44 -15.81
CA PHE A 158 6.26 17.36 -15.24
C PHE A 158 7.07 16.08 -15.01
N ASP A 159 8.31 16.23 -14.57
CA ASP A 159 9.18 15.10 -14.20
C ASP A 159 8.60 14.27 -13.04
N ASP A 160 7.67 14.85 -12.26
CA ASP A 160 7.03 14.22 -11.09
C ASP A 160 5.54 13.90 -11.34
N LEU A 161 5.20 12.60 -11.40
CA LEU A 161 3.85 12.05 -11.48
C LEU A 161 3.45 11.42 -10.14
N VAL A 162 2.38 11.92 -9.52
CA VAL A 162 1.83 11.32 -8.29
C VAL A 162 0.72 10.32 -8.65
N LEU A 163 0.78 9.13 -8.06
CA LEU A 163 -0.19 8.05 -8.27
C LEU A 163 -0.88 7.63 -6.97
N PRO A 164 -2.15 7.17 -7.04
CA PRO A 164 -2.99 7.12 -8.25
C PRO A 164 -3.40 8.51 -8.76
N GLN A 165 -3.89 8.65 -10.00
CA GLN A 165 -4.47 9.91 -10.47
C GLN A 165 -5.99 9.88 -10.23
N PRO A 166 -6.62 10.98 -9.81
CA PRO A 166 -8.07 11.05 -9.71
C PRO A 166 -8.72 10.92 -11.11
N PRO A 167 -9.94 10.36 -11.19
CA PRO A 167 -10.67 10.26 -12.45
C PRO A 167 -10.96 11.65 -13.01
N ALA A 168 -11.12 11.75 -14.34
CA ALA A 168 -11.28 13.04 -15.02
C ALA A 168 -12.43 13.90 -14.50
N ARG A 169 -13.51 13.26 -14.02
CA ARG A 169 -14.66 13.93 -13.40
C ARG A 169 -14.32 14.65 -12.10
N ASP A 170 -13.46 14.03 -11.29
CA ASP A 170 -13.13 14.47 -9.93
C ASP A 170 -11.67 14.95 -9.86
N TRP A 171 -11.14 15.41 -11.00
CA TRP A 171 -9.77 15.88 -11.08
C TRP A 171 -9.58 17.10 -10.17
N ALA A 172 -8.53 17.04 -9.36
CA ALA A 172 -8.15 18.10 -8.45
C ALA A 172 -6.65 18.34 -8.58
N VAL A 173 -6.18 19.56 -8.32
CA VAL A 173 -4.73 19.83 -8.28
C VAL A 173 -4.11 19.07 -7.10
N PHE A 174 -2.95 18.45 -7.33
CA PHE A 174 -2.23 17.76 -6.27
C PHE A 174 -1.88 18.69 -5.10
N ASN A 175 -2.25 18.28 -3.88
CA ASN A 175 -1.92 18.96 -2.64
C ASN A 175 -1.07 18.05 -1.74
N PRO A 176 0.23 18.32 -1.54
CA PRO A 176 1.12 17.46 -0.76
C PRO A 176 0.83 17.43 0.74
N ARG A 177 -0.04 18.32 1.24
CA ARG A 177 -0.46 18.40 2.65
C ARG A 177 -1.74 17.62 2.94
N LEU A 178 -2.41 17.09 1.91
CA LEU A 178 -3.64 16.32 2.07
C LEU A 178 -3.31 14.86 2.33
N PHE A 179 -3.68 14.38 3.52
CA PHE A 179 -3.49 12.99 3.95
C PHE A 179 -4.84 12.33 4.25
N PRO A 180 -5.01 11.04 3.90
CA PRO A 180 -6.23 10.30 4.17
C PRO A 180 -6.36 9.90 5.64
N GLU A 181 -7.57 10.01 6.16
CA GLU A 181 -7.99 9.60 7.48
C GLU A 181 -8.38 8.10 7.53
N ASP A 182 -8.57 7.59 8.74
CA ASP A 182 -8.96 6.18 8.94
C ASP A 182 -10.42 5.88 8.53
N SER A 183 -11.27 6.90 8.40
CA SER A 183 -12.64 6.80 7.87
C SER A 183 -12.71 6.75 6.34
N ASP A 184 -11.67 7.23 5.66
CA ASP A 184 -11.70 7.42 4.21
C ASP A 184 -11.75 6.10 3.44
N VAL A 185 -12.38 6.11 2.27
CA VAL A 185 -12.50 4.95 1.39
C VAL A 185 -11.79 5.20 0.06
N ASP A 186 -11.61 4.16 -0.73
CA ASP A 186 -10.96 4.32 -2.03
C ASP A 186 -11.68 5.35 -2.90
N GLY A 187 -10.89 6.21 -3.57
CA GLY A 187 -11.39 7.33 -4.36
C GLY A 187 -11.90 8.55 -3.58
N SER A 188 -12.03 8.49 -2.25
CA SER A 188 -12.51 9.63 -1.45
C SER A 188 -11.47 10.74 -1.28
N VAL A 189 -10.18 10.39 -1.32
CA VAL A 189 -9.06 11.33 -1.24
C VAL A 189 -8.27 11.25 -2.54
N PRO A 190 -8.21 12.33 -3.34
CA PRO A 190 -7.43 12.35 -4.57
C PRO A 190 -5.96 11.99 -4.32
N TYR A 191 -5.34 11.29 -5.26
CA TYR A 191 -3.92 10.92 -5.20
C TYR A 191 -3.53 9.93 -4.10
N TRP A 192 -4.50 9.20 -3.55
CA TRP A 192 -4.28 8.15 -2.57
C TRP A 192 -5.02 6.89 -2.98
N LEU A 193 -4.31 5.77 -2.98
CA LEU A 193 -4.88 4.44 -3.11
C LEU A 193 -5.24 3.95 -1.72
N ILE A 194 -6.51 3.58 -1.49
CA ILE A 194 -6.95 3.08 -0.18
C ILE A 194 -7.44 1.64 -0.35
N ALA A 195 -6.64 0.70 0.15
CA ALA A 195 -6.95 -0.73 0.11
C ALA A 195 -7.28 -1.27 1.50
N LEU A 196 -8.21 -2.21 1.58
CA LEU A 196 -8.58 -2.92 2.79
C LEU A 196 -8.48 -4.42 2.54
N SER A 197 -7.75 -5.14 3.40
CA SER A 197 -7.68 -6.60 3.32
C SER A 197 -9.03 -7.25 3.62
N GLU A 198 -9.17 -8.51 3.24
CA GLU A 198 -10.23 -9.35 3.79
C GLU A 198 -10.11 -9.45 5.31
N ARG A 199 -11.22 -9.79 5.97
CA ARG A 199 -11.25 -10.00 7.41
C ARG A 199 -10.78 -11.42 7.71
N ASP A 200 -9.63 -11.51 8.34
CA ASP A 200 -9.11 -12.78 8.81
C ASP A 200 -9.58 -13.04 10.24
N SER A 201 -10.12 -14.25 10.44
CA SER A 201 -10.28 -14.81 11.78
C SER A 201 -8.98 -15.55 12.09
N LEU A 202 -8.26 -15.11 13.11
CA LEU A 202 -7.03 -15.78 13.57
C LEU A 202 -7.35 -17.03 14.39
#